data_AF-A0A353N504-F1
#
_entry.id   AF-A0A353N504-F1
#
_cell.length_a   1.000
_cell.length_b   1.000
_cell.length_c   1.000
_cell.angle_alpha   90.00
_cell.angle_beta   90.00
_cell.angle_gamma   90.00
#
_symmetry.space_group_name_H-M   'P 1'
#
loop_
_entity.id
_entity.type
_entity.pdbx_description
1 polymer ?
#
loop_
_entity_poly.entity_id
_entity_poly.type
_entity_poly.pdbx_seq_one_letter_code
_entity_poly.pdbx_strand_id
1 'polypeptide(L)'
;ARGINFARSGGVMRAVTGDDQGAKVKSISASGIKECLELLTKVSKGIEAYDFVEGMGCEGGCIGGPGTLVNTKVAARALRKTTENKGEDQFAS
;
A
#
# COMPACT_ATOMS: atom_id res chain seq x y z
N ALA A 1 -14.93 -4.76 5.27
CA ALA A 1 -13.86 -3.96 5.93
C ALA A 1 -12.71 -3.61 4.99
N ARG A 2 -12.85 -3.82 3.67
CA ARG A 2 -11.75 -3.70 2.71
C ARG A 2 -11.21 -2.26 2.56
N GLY A 3 -12.06 -1.25 2.74
CA GLY A 3 -11.68 0.17 2.63
C GLY A 3 -10.89 0.73 3.82
N ILE A 4 -10.93 0.09 5.00
CA ILE A 4 -10.28 0.63 6.20
C ILE A 4 -8.75 0.67 6.02
N ASN A 5 -8.19 -0.32 5.32
CA ASN A 5 -6.76 -0.45 5.15
C ASN A 5 -6.16 0.53 4.11
N PHE A 6 -6.97 1.27 3.35
CA PHE A 6 -6.49 2.18 2.29
C PHE A 6 -5.51 3.23 2.79
N ALA A 7 -5.64 3.60 4.06
CA ALA A 7 -4.80 4.62 4.68
C ALA A 7 -3.33 4.18 4.86
N ARG A 8 -3.02 2.89 4.70
CA ARG A 8 -1.65 2.34 4.78
C ARG A 8 -1.17 1.93 3.39
N SER A 9 0.13 2.10 3.13
CA SER A 9 0.76 1.57 1.91
C SER A 9 0.48 0.07 1.74
N GLY A 10 0.10 -0.31 0.53
CA GLY A 10 -0.33 -1.65 0.11
C GLY A 10 -1.83 -1.91 0.35
N GLY A 11 -2.53 -1.01 1.06
CA GLY A 11 -3.93 -1.19 1.42
C GLY A 11 -4.91 -1.06 0.26
N VAL A 12 -4.64 -0.17 -0.69
CA VAL A 12 -5.47 0.00 -1.90
C VAL A 12 -5.19 -1.15 -2.85
N MET A 13 -3.91 -1.47 -3.09
CA MET A 13 -3.48 -2.62 -3.88
C MET A 13 -4.20 -3.88 -3.43
N ARG A 14 -4.13 -4.18 -2.13
CA ARG A 14 -4.81 -5.35 -1.56
C ARG A 14 -6.31 -5.37 -1.82
N ALA A 15 -6.97 -4.22 -1.70
CA ALA A 15 -8.42 -4.17 -1.87
C ALA A 15 -8.85 -4.30 -3.33
N VAL A 16 -8.00 -3.87 -4.27
CA VAL A 16 -8.24 -3.98 -5.71
C VAL A 16 -7.88 -5.38 -6.23
N THR A 17 -6.74 -5.94 -5.80
CA THR A 17 -6.25 -7.24 -6.30
C THR A 17 -6.75 -8.44 -5.49
N GLY A 18 -7.28 -8.23 -4.28
CA GLY A 18 -7.73 -9.31 -3.40
C GLY A 18 -9.09 -9.95 -3.74
N ASP A 19 -9.82 -9.44 -4.74
CA ASP A 19 -11.10 -10.01 -5.19
C ASP A 19 -10.95 -10.91 -6.43
N ASP A 20 -9.71 -11.16 -6.89
CA ASP A 20 -9.49 -11.83 -8.16
C ASP A 20 -9.60 -13.36 -8.05
N GLN A 21 -10.64 -13.91 -8.67
CA GLN A 21 -11.08 -15.31 -8.63
C GLN A 21 -10.19 -16.23 -9.50
N GLY A 22 -8.87 -16.02 -9.51
CA GLY A 22 -7.91 -16.90 -10.18
C GLY A 22 -6.93 -16.24 -11.14
N ALA A 23 -7.01 -14.93 -11.39
CA ALA A 23 -5.97 -14.23 -12.14
C ALA A 23 -4.82 -13.77 -11.21
N LYS A 24 -3.58 -14.07 -11.61
CA LYS A 24 -2.37 -13.61 -10.92
C LYS A 24 -2.04 -12.21 -11.41
N VAL A 25 -2.53 -11.18 -10.71
CA VAL A 25 -2.16 -9.79 -10.96
C VAL A 25 -0.75 -9.54 -10.40
N LYS A 26 0.20 -9.19 -11.27
CA LYS A 26 1.54 -8.77 -10.85
C LYS A 26 1.46 -7.32 -10.35
N SER A 27 1.27 -7.15 -9.05
CA SER A 27 1.11 -5.84 -8.43
C SER A 27 2.30 -5.41 -7.57
N ILE A 28 2.50 -4.11 -7.42
CA ILE A 28 3.49 -3.53 -6.51
C ILE A 28 2.97 -2.24 -5.85
N SER A 29 3.48 -1.93 -4.65
CA SER A 29 3.19 -0.69 -3.91
C SER A 29 4.49 0.06 -3.62
N ALA A 30 4.48 1.38 -3.78
CA ALA A 30 5.58 2.29 -3.44
C ALA A 30 5.14 3.31 -2.38
N SER A 31 5.99 3.54 -1.39
CA SER A 31 5.70 4.34 -0.20
C SER A 31 6.56 5.60 -0.15
N GLY A 32 5.95 6.75 -0.44
CA GLY A 32 6.63 8.04 -0.51
C GLY A 32 6.99 8.45 -1.94
N ILE A 33 7.07 9.76 -2.18
CA ILE A 33 7.34 10.32 -3.53
C ILE A 33 8.65 9.77 -4.13
N LYS A 34 9.69 9.58 -3.32
CA LYS A 34 10.99 9.06 -3.78
C LYS A 34 10.85 7.65 -4.37
N GLU A 35 10.25 6.73 -3.63
CA GLU A 35 10.03 5.36 -4.09
C GLU A 35 9.09 5.32 -5.30
N CYS A 36 8.05 6.16 -5.31
CA CYS A 36 7.15 6.28 -6.47
C CYS A 36 7.91 6.70 -7.73
N LEU A 37 8.80 7.69 -7.63
CA LEU A 37 9.58 8.15 -8.77
C LEU A 37 10.56 7.08 -9.27
N GLU A 38 11.23 6.38 -8.36
CA GLU A 38 12.14 5.28 -8.70
C GLU A 38 11.40 4.16 -9.44
N LEU A 39 10.25 3.73 -8.90
CA LEU A 39 9.39 2.72 -9.52
C LEU A 39 8.91 3.16 -10.90
N LEU A 40 8.34 4.36 -11.01
CA LEU A 40 7.85 4.89 -12.29
C LEU A 40 8.98 5.01 -13.33
N THR A 41 10.19 5.36 -12.91
CA THR A 41 11.36 5.43 -13.80
C THR A 41 11.75 4.05 -14.34
N LYS A 42 11.69 3.00 -13.51
CA LYS A 42 11.97 1.63 -13.96
C LYS A 42 10.89 1.12 -14.90
N VAL A 43 9.61 1.41 -14.60
CA VAL A 43 8.47 1.07 -15.45
C VAL A 43 8.56 1.79 -16.79
N SER A 44 8.85 3.10 -16.80
CA SER A 44 8.97 3.89 -18.04
C SER A 44 10.13 3.44 -18.92
N LYS A 45 11.19 2.87 -18.32
CA LYS A 45 12.35 2.30 -19.04
C LYS A 45 12.14 0.85 -19.47
N GLY A 46 11.00 0.24 -19.13
CA GLY A 46 10.72 -1.18 -19.41
C GLY A 46 11.58 -2.16 -18.61
N ILE A 47 12.22 -1.71 -17.52
CA ILE A 47 13.05 -2.56 -16.65
C ILE A 47 12.16 -3.47 -15.80
N GLU A 48 11.06 -2.91 -15.31
CA GLU A 48 10.04 -3.63 -14.55
C GLU A 48 8.68 -3.42 -15.23
N ALA A 49 7.83 -4.44 -15.18
CA ALA A 49 6.47 -4.39 -15.71
C ALA A 49 5.52 -4.98 -14.67
N TYR A 50 4.41 -4.29 -14.41
CA TYR A 50 3.39 -4.64 -13.43
C TYR A 50 2.01 -4.39 -14.03
N ASP A 51 1.03 -5.21 -13.66
CA ASP A 51 -0.36 -5.06 -14.07
C ASP A 51 -1.05 -3.97 -13.24
N PHE A 52 -0.61 -3.78 -12.00
CA PHE A 52 -1.13 -2.77 -11.09
C PHE A 52 -0.01 -2.16 -10.24
N VAL A 53 -0.01 -0.84 -10.13
CA VAL A 53 0.94 -0.08 -9.31
C VAL A 53 0.18 0.82 -8.36
N GLU A 54 0.43 0.68 -7.07
CA GLU A 54 -0.01 1.63 -6.05
C GLU A 54 1.14 2.58 -5.71
N GLY A 55 0.90 3.88 -5.78
CA GLY A 55 1.85 4.90 -5.33
C GLY A 55 1.24 5.74 -4.21
N MET A 56 1.96 5.85 -3.09
CA MET A 56 1.58 6.73 -1.98
C MET A 56 2.55 7.90 -1.91
N GLY A 57 2.04 9.14 -1.89
CA GLY A 57 2.90 10.32 -1.78
C GLY A 57 3.59 10.44 -0.42
N CYS A 58 2.95 9.94 0.65
CA CYS A 58 3.51 9.95 2.00
C CYS A 58 4.12 8.59 2.36
N GLU A 59 5.20 8.61 3.13
CA GLU A 59 5.81 7.40 3.68
C GLU A 59 4.81 6.65 4.57
N GLY A 60 4.64 5.36 4.35
CA GLY A 60 3.71 4.50 5.08
C GLY A 60 2.24 4.66 4.69
N GLY A 61 1.90 5.53 3.73
CA GLY A 61 0.53 5.84 3.31
C GLY A 61 -0.06 7.08 3.97
N CYS A 62 -1.36 7.31 3.81
CA CYS A 62 -2.07 8.47 4.38
C CYS A 62 -1.87 8.64 5.89
N ILE A 63 -1.70 7.54 6.65
CA ILE A 63 -1.42 7.56 8.10
C ILE A 63 -0.06 8.16 8.48
N GLY A 64 0.85 8.29 7.51
CA GLY A 64 2.15 8.95 7.68
C GLY A 64 2.16 10.36 7.10
N GLY A 65 1.02 10.88 6.66
CA GLY A 65 0.92 12.17 6.00
C GLY A 65 1.12 13.36 6.96
N PRO A 66 1.39 14.56 6.41
CA PRO A 66 1.70 15.76 7.19
C PRO A 66 0.57 16.23 8.12
N GLY A 67 -0.67 15.79 7.87
CA GLY A 67 -1.82 16.07 8.74
C GLY A 67 -1.96 15.11 9.94
N THR A 68 -1.04 14.15 10.10
CA THR A 68 -1.12 13.17 11.19
C THR A 68 -0.74 13.83 12.52
N LEU A 69 -1.71 13.92 13.44
CA LEU A 69 -1.54 14.58 14.74
C LEU A 69 -0.84 13.72 15.80
N VAL A 70 -0.76 12.41 15.56
CA VAL A 70 -0.12 11.46 16.47
C VAL A 70 1.14 10.89 15.82
N ASN A 71 2.01 10.28 16.62
CA ASN A 71 3.16 9.58 16.07
C ASN A 71 2.71 8.52 15.06
N THR A 72 3.35 8.48 13.89
CA THR A 72 3.00 7.58 12.77
C THR A 72 3.00 6.10 13.17
N LYS A 73 3.90 5.68 14.05
CA LYS A 73 3.92 4.30 14.59
C LYS A 73 2.69 4.00 15.45
N VAL A 74 2.21 4.99 16.20
CA VAL A 74 0.98 4.89 17.01
C VAL A 74 -0.25 4.82 16.11
N ALA A 75 -0.33 5.69 15.08
CA ALA A 75 -1.40 5.64 14.08
C ALA A 75 -1.44 4.29 13.35
N ALA A 76 -0.28 3.79 12.90
CA ALA A 76 -0.16 2.49 12.24
C ALA A 76 -0.61 1.35 13.15
N ARG A 77 -0.23 1.37 14.43
CA ARG A 77 -0.66 0.36 15.42
C ARG A 77 -2.17 0.42 15.67
N ALA A 78 -2.75 1.62 15.74
CA ALA A 78 -4.19 1.78 15.91
C ALA A 78 -4.95 1.22 14.69
N LEU A 79 -4.49 1.54 13.48
CA LEU A 79 -5.05 0.99 12.24
C LEU A 79 -4.96 -0.54 12.23
N ARG A 80 -3.78 -1.10 12.54
CA ARG A 80 -3.57 -2.55 12.65
C ARG A 80 -4.58 -3.22 13.57
N LYS A 81 -4.82 -2.69 14.78
CA LYS A 81 -5.83 -3.26 15.69
C LYS A 81 -7.24 -3.31 15.09
N THR A 82 -7.59 -2.34 14.25
CA THR A 82 -8.91 -2.32 13.57
C THR A 82 -9.00 -3.31 12.41
N THR A 83 -7.87 -3.71 11.83
CA THR A 83 -7.78 -4.65 10.69
C THR A 83 -7.40 -6.08 11.10
N GLU A 84 -6.63 -6.28 12.18
CA GLU A 84 -6.11 -7.55 12.70
C GLU A 84 -7.22 -8.47 13.25
N ASN A 85 -8.35 -7.92 13.69
CA ASN A 85 -9.56 -8.70 14.00
C ASN A 85 -10.19 -9.38 12.75
N LYS A 86 -9.60 -9.23 11.56
CA LYS A 86 -10.05 -9.83 10.30
C LYS A 86 -8.97 -10.60 9.53
N GLY A 87 -7.83 -10.92 10.17
CA GLY A 87 -6.84 -11.89 9.67
C GLY A 87 -6.26 -11.58 8.29
N GLU A 88 -5.34 -10.61 8.19
CA GLU A 88 -4.82 -10.17 6.88
C GLU A 88 -3.32 -9.81 6.91
N ASP A 89 -2.52 -10.52 7.71
CA ASP A 89 -1.05 -10.42 7.70
C ASP A 89 -0.43 -11.64 6.98
N GLN A 90 -0.45 -11.61 5.66
CA GLN A 90 0.51 -12.33 4.80
C GLN A 90 0.85 -11.35 3.65
N PHE A 91 2.02 -11.44 3.02
CA PHE A 91 2.43 -10.62 1.86
C PHE A 91 3.10 -9.26 2.12
N ALA A 92 3.77 -9.09 3.27
CA ALA A 92 4.90 -8.15 3.33
C ALA A 92 6.14 -8.85 2.76
N SER A 93 6.50 -8.53 1.51
CA SER A 93 7.83 -8.75 0.93
C SER A 93 8.21 -7.50 0.14
#